data_AF-A0A9E2ZMZ0-F1
#
_entry.id   AF-A0A9E2ZMZ0-F1
#
_cell.length_a   1.000
_cell.length_b   1.000
_cell.length_c   1.000
_cell.angle_alpha   90.00
_cell.angle_beta   90.00
_cell.angle_gamma   90.00
#
_symmetry.space_group_name_H-M   'P 1'
#
loop_
_entity.id
_entity.type
_entity.pdbx_description
1 polymer ?
#
loop_
_entity_poly.entity_id
_entity_poly.type
_entity_poly.pdbx_seq_one_letter_code
_entity_poly.pdbx_strand_id
1 'polypeptide(L)' 'SAQTPGEVEKLITDALTDASGVLGLTDEKGRRFLVQASKIAYVEIGAADVRRVGFGVGAESAKTG' A
#
# COMPACT_ATOMS: atom_id res chain seq x y z
N SER A 1 -3.71 2.62 -2.71
CA SER A 1 -2.80 3.76 -2.90
C SER A 1 -1.55 3.28 -3.60
N ALA A 2 -0.86 4.14 -4.36
CA ALA A 2 0.44 3.77 -4.97
C ALA A 2 1.59 3.66 -3.95
N GLN A 3 1.33 3.98 -2.68
CA GLN A 3 2.30 3.98 -1.59
C GLN A 3 2.54 2.55 -1.11
N THR A 4 3.81 2.21 -0.94
CA THR A 4 4.25 0.96 -0.34
C THR A 4 3.92 0.92 1.16
N PRO A 5 3.82 -0.27 1.77
CA PRO A 5 3.61 -0.41 3.21
C PRO A 5 4.56 0.43 4.07
N GLY A 6 5.85 0.45 3.72
CA GLY A 6 6.86 1.22 4.47
C GLY A 6 6.70 2.74 4.32
N GLU A 7 6.26 3.23 3.16
CA GLU A 7 5.94 4.65 3.00
C GLU A 7 4.73 5.07 3.83
N VAL A 8 3.72 4.18 3.93
CA VAL A 8 2.54 4.41 4.78
C VAL A 8 2.95 4.43 6.26
N GLU A 9 3.77 3.48 6.70
CA GLU A 9 4.31 3.44 8.07
C GLU A 9 5.01 4.75 8.42
N LYS A 10 5.93 5.20 7.56
CA LYS A 10 6.67 6.44 7.77
C LYS A 10 5.75 7.66 7.88
N LEU A 11 4.74 7.77 7.02
CA LEU A 11 3.79 8.89 7.07
C LEU A 11 3.00 8.91 8.38
N ILE A 12 2.64 7.74 8.90
CA ILE A 12 1.94 7.63 10.18
C ILE A 12 2.86 8.06 11.32
N THR A 13 4.09 7.54 11.37
CA THR A 13 5.05 7.91 12.44
C THR A 13 5.41 9.39 12.39
N ASP A 14 5.60 9.95 11.20
CA ASP A 14 5.85 11.38 11.03
C ASP A 14 4.64 12.19 11.55
N ALA A 15 3.41 11.83 11.14
CA ALA A 15 2.20 12.54 11.58
C ALA A 15 1.92 12.44 13.09
N LEU A 16 2.34 11.35 13.74
CA LEU A 16 2.22 11.17 15.19
C LEU A 16 3.22 12.03 15.99
N THR A 17 4.33 12.41 15.36
CA THR A 17 5.40 13.21 16.01
C THR A 17 5.39 14.68 15.60
N ASP A 18 4.78 15.00 14.46
CA ASP A 18 4.67 16.35 13.93
C ASP A 18 3.70 17.21 14.76
N ALA A 19 4.05 18.49 14.93
CA ALA A 19 3.27 19.47 15.67
C ALA A 19 1.94 19.80 14.99
N SER A 20 1.84 19.59 13.67
CA SER A 20 0.59 19.75 12.92
C SER A 20 -0.48 18.74 13.34
N GLY A 21 -0.05 17.54 13.77
CA GLY A 21 -0.93 16.47 14.24
C GLY A 21 -1.93 15.96 13.19
N VAL A 22 -1.66 16.12 11.89
CA VAL A 22 -2.55 15.67 10.81
C VAL A 22 -1.84 14.68 9.90
N LEU A 23 -2.42 13.49 9.76
CA LEU A 23 -2.04 12.47 8.79
C LEU A 23 -2.76 12.74 7.45
N GLY A 24 -1.98 12.93 6.39
CA GLY A 24 -2.46 13.04 5.02
C GLY A 24 -2.25 11.75 4.24
N LEU A 25 -3.32 11.21 3.64
CA LEU A 25 -3.27 10.04 2.75
C LEU A 25 -3.87 10.38 1.40
N THR A 26 -3.33 9.81 0.33
CA THR A 26 -3.90 9.92 -1.02
C THR A 26 -4.21 8.53 -1.56
N ASP A 27 -5.42 8.33 -2.07
CA ASP A 27 -5.78 7.08 -2.73
C ASP A 27 -5.42 7.06 -4.23
N GLU A 28 -5.64 5.93 -4.88
CA GLU A 28 -5.36 5.74 -6.31
C GLU A 28 -6.20 6.63 -7.24
N LYS A 29 -7.33 7.14 -6.74
CA LYS A 29 -8.20 8.04 -7.50
C LYS A 29 -7.82 9.51 -7.28
N GLY A 30 -6.73 9.77 -6.55
CA GLY A 30 -6.28 11.12 -6.22
C GLY A 30 -7.08 11.79 -5.11
N ARG A 31 -7.97 11.05 -4.41
CA ARG A 31 -8.70 11.61 -3.27
C ARG A 31 -7.75 11.76 -2.09
N ARG A 32 -7.84 12.90 -1.41
CA ARG A 32 -7.04 13.20 -0.21
C ARG A 32 -7.87 13.01 1.05
N PHE A 33 -7.28 12.33 2.03
CA PHE A 33 -7.81 12.12 3.36
C PHE A 33 -6.92 12.83 4.37
N LEU A 34 -7.52 13.62 5.25
CA LEU A 34 -6.84 14.31 6.33
C LEU A 34 -7.43 13.83 7.65
N VAL A 35 -6.59 13.29 8.52
CA VAL A 35 -7.01 12.66 9.78
C VAL A 35 -6.18 13.21 10.91
N GLN A 36 -6.81 13.56 12.04
CA GLN A 36 -6.08 13.97 13.24
C GLN A 36 -5.31 12.78 13.81
N ALA A 37 -3.99 12.87 13.85
CA ALA A 37 -3.10 11.82 14.32
C ALA A 37 -3.36 11.46 15.78
N SER A 38 -3.71 12.44 16.61
CA SER A 38 -4.04 12.26 18.03
C SER A 38 -5.26 11.37 18.31
N LYS A 39 -6.10 11.12 17.30
CA LYS A 39 -7.29 10.25 17.43
C LYS A 39 -7.05 8.83 16.91
N ILE A 40 -5.86 8.56 16.38
CA ILE A 40 -5.51 7.25 15.84
C ILE A 40 -5.06 6.36 17.01
N ALA A 41 -5.91 5.42 17.41
CA ALA A 41 -5.61 4.50 18.51
C ALA A 41 -4.86 3.24 18.04
N TYR A 42 -5.05 2.85 16.78
CA TYR A 42 -4.46 1.65 16.20
C TYR A 42 -4.37 1.79 14.69
N VAL A 43 -3.30 1.24 14.10
CA VAL A 43 -3.15 1.09 12.65
C VAL A 43 -2.60 -0.29 12.36
N GLU A 44 -3.23 -0.98 11.41
CA GLU A 44 -2.71 -2.19 10.80
C GLU A 44 -2.28 -1.86 9.36
N ILE A 45 -1.08 -2.30 8.98
CA ILE A 45 -0.56 -2.15 7.62
C ILE A 45 -0.49 -3.53 7.00
N GLY A 46 -1.40 -3.79 6.05
CA GLY A 46 -1.43 -5.05 5.31
C GLY A 46 -0.23 -5.21 4.39
N ALA A 47 0.12 -6.47 4.07
CA ALA A 47 1.13 -6.76 3.08
C ALA A 47 0.74 -6.19 1.70
N ALA A 48 1.72 -5.69 0.94
CA ALA A 48 1.48 -5.25 -0.43
C ALA A 48 0.98 -6.43 -1.27
N ASP A 49 -0.19 -6.29 -1.88
CA ASP A 49 -0.77 -7.31 -2.76
C ASP A 49 0.00 -7.33 -4.10
N VAL A 50 1.11 -8.07 -4.13
CA VAL A 50 1.91 -8.28 -5.35
C VAL A 50 1.27 -9.41 -6.16
N ARG A 51 0.20 -9.09 -6.89
CA ARG A 51 -0.32 -10.00 -7.90
C ARG A 51 0.68 -10.09 -9.05
N ARG A 52 1.53 -11.12 -9.06
CA ARG A 52 2.31 -11.46 -10.25
C ARG A 52 1.40 -12.11 -11.28
N VAL A 53 1.25 -11.48 -12.45
CA VAL A 53 0.74 -12.17 -13.65
C VAL A 53 1.85 -13.04 -14.22
N GLY A 54 1.59 -14.34 -14.36
CA GLY A 54 2.49 -15.28 -15.02
C GLY A 54 1.92 -15.66 -16.39
N PHE A 55 2.65 -15.38 -17.46
CA PHE A 55 2.34 -15.96 -18.77
C PHE A 55 2.78 -17.42 -18.74
N GLY A 56 1.90 -18.32 -18.30
CA GLY A 56 2.09 -19.74 -18.50
C GLY A 56 1.95 -20.05 -19.98
N VAL A 57 3.08 -20.19 -20.68
CA VAL A 57 3.12 -20.86 -22.00
C VAL A 57 2.84 -22.35 -21.78
N GLY A 58 1.57 -22.68 -21.53
CA GLY A 58 1.06 -24.03 -21.63
C GLY A 58 0.78 -24.35 -23.09
N ALA A 59 1.77 -24.90 -23.78
CA ALA A 59 1.52 -25.77 -24.92
C ALA A 59 2.33 -27.06 -24.68
N GLU A 60 1.63 -27.96 -24.02
CA GLU A 60 1.80 -29.40 -23.95
C GLU A 60 2.49 -30.02 -25.19
N SER A 61 3.47 -30.89 -24.90
CA SER A 61 3.86 -32.08 -25.64
C SER A 61 3.83 -32.04 -27.18
N ALA A 62 4.95 -31.66 -27.80
CA ALA A 62 5.38 -32.29 -29.05
C ALA A 62 6.04 -33.65 -28.73
N LYS A 63 5.20 -34.64 -28.43
CA LYS A 63 5.55 -36.05 -28.63
C LYS A 63 5.57 -36.26 -30.14
N THR A 64 6.74 -36.51 -30.73
CA THR A 64 7.00 -37.26 -32.00
C THR A 64 8.29 -36.75 -32.66
N GLY A 65 9.23 -37.66 -32.92
CA GLY A 65 10.31 -37.48 -33.90
C GLY A 65 11.69 -37.59 -33.32
#